data_AF-A0A9X6QN24-F1
#
_entry.id   AF-A0A9X6QN24-F1
#
_cell.length_a   1.000
_cell.length_b   1.000
_cell.length_c   1.000
_cell.angle_alpha   90.00
_cell.angle_beta   90.00
_cell.angle_gamma   90.00
#
_symmetry.space_group_name_H-M   'P 1'
#
loop_
_entity.id
_entity.type
_entity.pdbx_description
1 polymer ?
#
loop_
_entity_poly.entity_id
_entity_poly.type
_entity_poly.pdbx_seq_one_letter_code
_entity_poly.pdbx_strand_id
1 'polypeptide(L)'
;MSYKHIAKQLGYNETTLIRKMKKRGLWQGFSREQIKGNVWKRWDKLCEQAVVLRREQRLSYWKISLQLGCDSTMLGKELKKRGLYRKFHKDIKQDDYI
;
A
#
# COMPACT_ATOMS: atom_id res chain seq x y z
N MET A 1 17.38 -0.65 10.77
CA MET A 1 18.46 0.00 9.99
C MET A 1 18.19 -0.21 8.51
N SER A 2 18.08 0.84 7.68
CA SER A 2 17.84 0.70 6.24
C SER A 2 19.15 0.45 5.48
N TYR A 3 19.14 -0.40 4.45
CA TYR A 3 20.31 -0.66 3.59
C TYR A 3 20.87 0.61 2.94
N LYS A 4 20.02 1.61 2.70
CA LYS A 4 20.42 2.94 2.25
C LYS A 4 21.37 3.65 3.23
N HIS A 5 21.13 3.50 4.54
CA HIS A 5 22.01 4.07 5.57
C HIS A 5 23.35 3.33 5.65
N ILE A 6 23.32 2.00 5.55
CA ILE A 6 24.53 1.16 5.56
C ILE A 6 25.39 1.45 4.32
N ALA A 7 24.76 1.60 3.15
CA ALA A 7 25.45 1.97 1.91
C ALA A 7 26.13 3.34 2.01
N LYS A 8 25.43 4.33 2.57
CA LYS A 8 25.97 5.68 2.79
C LYS A 8 27.17 5.66 3.75
N GLN A 9 27.12 4.89 4.83
CA GLN A 9 28.25 4.74 5.77
C GLN A 9 29.48 4.08 5.13
N LEU A 10 29.27 3.14 4.19
CA LEU A 10 30.35 2.43 3.50
C LEU A 10 30.83 3.13 2.22
N GLY A 11 30.31 4.32 1.89
CA GLY A 11 30.65 5.04 0.66
C GLY A 11 30.16 4.38 -0.63
N TYR A 12 29.19 3.46 -0.54
CA TYR A 12 28.62 2.76 -1.69
C TYR A 12 27.23 3.30 -2.06
N ASN A 13 26.86 3.14 -3.34
CA ASN A 13 25.46 3.21 -3.74
C ASN A 13 24.72 1.96 -3.24
N GLU A 14 23.48 2.13 -2.79
CA GLU A 14 22.59 1.07 -2.28
C GLU A 14 22.50 -0.11 -3.27
N THR A 15 22.32 0.18 -4.56
CA THR A 15 22.23 -0.86 -5.60
C THR A 15 23.52 -1.66 -5.74
N THR A 16 24.68 -1.00 -5.66
CA THR A 16 26.00 -1.63 -5.73
C THR A 16 26.26 -2.51 -4.50
N LEU A 17 25.87 -2.03 -3.32
CA LEU A 17 25.98 -2.80 -2.07
C LEU A 17 25.11 -4.06 -2.13
N ILE A 18 23.83 -3.93 -2.52
CA ILE A 18 22.91 -5.06 -2.67
C ILE A 18 23.47 -6.09 -3.67
N ARG A 19 24.00 -5.63 -4.82
CA ARG A 19 24.59 -6.51 -5.84
C ARG A 19 25.78 -7.30 -5.30
N LYS A 20 26.69 -6.65 -4.58
CA LYS A 20 27.87 -7.29 -3.97
C LYS A 20 27.47 -8.30 -2.89
N MET A 21 26.49 -7.95 -2.05
CA MET A 21 25.97 -8.85 -1.01
C MET A 21 25.29 -10.09 -1.62
N LYS A 22 24.48 -9.91 -2.68
CA LYS A 22 23.87 -11.04 -3.42
C LYS A 22 24.92 -11.97 -4.03
N LYS A 23 25.95 -11.42 -4.68
CA LYS A 23 27.04 -12.22 -5.27
C LYS A 23 27.78 -13.07 -4.23
N ARG A 24 27.83 -12.60 -2.97
CA ARG A 24 28.49 -13.30 -1.86
C ARG A 24 27.56 -14.17 -1.02
N GLY A 25 26.28 -14.29 -1.38
CA GLY A 25 25.29 -15.04 -0.58
C GLY A 25 24.95 -14.40 0.78
N LEU A 26 25.41 -13.17 1.04
CA LEU A 26 25.23 -12.46 2.31
C LEU A 26 23.97 -11.60 2.34
N TRP A 27 23.17 -11.64 1.27
CA TRP A 27 21.94 -10.87 1.19
C TRP A 27 20.84 -11.53 2.03
N GLN A 28 20.60 -10.99 3.23
CA GLN A 28 19.49 -11.38 4.11
C GLN A 28 18.24 -10.48 3.96
N GLY A 29 18.25 -9.52 3.02
CA GLY A 29 17.12 -8.63 2.83
C GLY A 29 15.92 -9.33 2.18
N PHE A 30 14.72 -8.81 2.44
CA PHE A 30 13.48 -9.34 1.85
C PHE A 30 13.62 -9.48 0.33
N SER A 31 13.30 -10.66 -0.19
CA SER A 31 13.25 -10.87 -1.64
C SER A 31 12.25 -9.91 -2.27
N ARG A 32 12.39 -9.58 -3.56
CA ARG A 32 11.44 -8.67 -4.25
C ARG A 32 10.00 -9.15 -4.09
N GLU A 33 9.80 -10.47 -4.02
CA GLU A 33 8.52 -11.12 -3.78
C GLU A 33 7.98 -10.90 -2.37
N GLN A 34 8.84 -10.92 -1.35
CA GLN A 34 8.45 -10.62 0.04
C GLN A 34 8.11 -9.15 0.24
N ILE A 35 8.86 -8.23 -0.40
CA ILE A 35 8.54 -6.80 -0.38
C ILE A 35 7.20 -6.57 -1.06
N LYS A 36 6.98 -7.17 -2.24
CA LYS A 36 5.68 -7.13 -2.92
C LYS A 36 4.57 -7.71 -2.03
N GLY A 37 4.78 -8.87 -1.41
CA GLY A 37 3.83 -9.50 -0.51
C GLY A 37 3.44 -8.61 0.68
N ASN A 38 4.42 -7.95 1.31
CA ASN A 38 4.14 -7.03 2.42
C ASN A 38 3.41 -5.76 1.96
N VAL A 39 3.76 -5.22 0.78
CA VAL A 39 3.02 -4.11 0.18
C VAL A 39 1.59 -4.51 -0.15
N TRP A 40 1.39 -5.71 -0.68
CA TRP A 40 0.06 -6.26 -0.98
C TRP A 40 -0.79 -6.41 0.29
N LYS A 41 -0.23 -7.01 1.35
CA LYS A 41 -0.90 -7.13 2.66
C LYS A 41 -1.25 -5.77 3.26
N ARG A 42 -0.37 -4.78 3.10
CA ARG A 42 -0.62 -3.41 3.57
C ARG A 42 -1.78 -2.75 2.80
N TRP A 43 -1.82 -2.93 1.49
CA TRP A 43 -2.94 -2.44 0.67
C TRP A 43 -4.25 -3.15 0.96
N ASP A 44 -4.19 -4.44 1.31
CA ASP A 44 -5.37 -5.20 1.72
C ASP A 44 -6.05 -4.55 2.92
N LYS A 45 -5.29 -4.34 4.00
CA LYS A 45 -5.77 -3.65 5.21
C LYS A 45 -6.29 -2.24 4.92
N LEU A 46 -5.57 -1.49 4.08
CA LEU A 46 -6.00 -0.13 3.69
C LEU A 46 -7.32 -0.15 2.90
N CYS A 47 -7.50 -1.14 2.02
CA CYS A 47 -8.75 -1.29 1.27
C CYS A 47 -9.91 -1.69 2.17
N GLU A 48 -9.68 -2.61 3.13
CA GLU A 48 -10.69 -2.98 4.13
C GLU A 48 -11.11 -1.77 4.97
N GLN A 49 -10.14 -1.01 5.50
CA GLN A 49 -10.42 0.23 6.24
C GLN A 49 -11.17 1.26 5.39
N ALA A 50 -10.82 1.41 4.11
CA ALA A 50 -11.51 2.31 3.21
C ALA A 50 -12.98 1.89 2.98
N VAL A 51 -13.27 0.59 2.93
CA VAL A 51 -14.64 0.08 2.80
C VAL A 51 -15.45 0.33 4.07
N VAL A 52 -14.86 0.08 5.25
CA VAL A 52 -15.50 0.35 6.55
C VAL A 52 -15.82 1.83 6.71
N LEU A 53 -14.84 2.71 6.50
CA LEU A 53 -15.03 4.16 6.56
C LEU A 53 -16.11 4.64 5.58
N ARG A 54 -16.19 4.02 4.40
CA ARG A 54 -17.23 4.34 3.42
C ARG A 54 -18.61 3.86 3.85
N ARG A 55 -18.72 2.72 4.54
CA ARG A 55 -19.99 2.20 5.07
C ARG A 55 -20.48 3.04 6.25
N GLU A 56 -19.59 3.36 7.17
CA GLU A 56 -19.92 4.04 8.42
C GLU A 56 -20.09 5.55 8.25
N GLN A 57 -19.16 6.21 7.54
CA GLN A 57 -19.10 7.68 7.46
C GLN A 57 -19.62 8.22 6.13
N ARG A 58 -19.97 7.34 5.18
CA ARG A 58 -20.48 7.70 3.84
C ARG A 58 -19.58 8.69 3.11
N LEU A 59 -18.27 8.62 3.35
CA LEU A 59 -17.30 9.52 2.73
C LEU A 59 -16.94 9.06 1.31
N SER A 60 -16.58 10.03 0.47
CA SER A 60 -15.99 9.73 -0.83
C SER A 60 -14.60 9.12 -0.66
N TYR A 61 -14.16 8.29 -1.61
CA TYR A 61 -12.82 7.69 -1.56
C TYR A 61 -11.69 8.72 -1.53
N TRP A 62 -11.93 9.94 -2.03
CA TRP A 62 -10.98 11.04 -1.92
C TRP A 62 -10.82 11.55 -0.48
N LYS A 63 -11.92 11.73 0.27
CA LYS A 63 -11.84 12.08 1.69
C LYS A 63 -11.20 10.96 2.51
N ILE A 64 -11.57 9.71 2.22
CA ILE A 64 -11.00 8.53 2.87
C ILE A 64 -9.50 8.42 2.60
N SER A 65 -9.04 8.71 1.38
CA SER A 65 -7.61 8.67 1.07
C SER A 65 -6.82 9.73 1.83
N LEU A 66 -7.39 10.93 2.03
CA LEU A 66 -6.81 11.95 2.91
C LEU A 66 -6.68 11.43 4.35
N GLN A 67 -7.74 10.82 4.88
CA GLN A 67 -7.76 10.30 6.26
C GLN A 67 -6.79 9.13 6.47
N LEU A 68 -6.63 8.27 5.46
CA LEU A 68 -5.70 7.14 5.48
C LEU A 68 -4.27 7.52 5.05
N GLY A 69 -4.03 8.79 4.68
CA GLY A 69 -2.72 9.28 4.24
C GLY A 69 -2.19 8.57 3.00
N CYS A 70 -3.08 8.19 2.07
CA CYS A 70 -2.72 7.47 0.85
C CYS A 70 -3.18 8.22 -0.41
N ASP A 71 -2.58 7.88 -1.56
CA ASP A 71 -2.96 8.49 -2.82
C ASP A 71 -4.36 8.03 -3.27
N SER A 72 -5.23 8.98 -3.57
CA SER A 72 -6.63 8.70 -3.96
C SER A 72 -6.74 7.87 -5.24
N THR A 73 -5.84 8.09 -6.21
CA THR A 73 -5.87 7.37 -7.49
C THR A 73 -5.40 5.93 -7.29
N MET A 74 -4.38 5.73 -6.45
CA MET A 74 -3.83 4.43 -6.13
C MET A 74 -4.81 3.62 -5.26
N LEU A 75 -5.44 4.25 -4.27
CA LEU A 75 -6.52 3.64 -3.49
C LEU A 75 -7.65 3.18 -4.41
N GLY A 76 -8.09 4.02 -5.36
CA GLY A 76 -9.11 3.64 -6.34
C GLY A 76 -8.70 2.45 -7.21
N LYS A 77 -7.45 2.40 -7.69
CA LYS A 77 -6.91 1.27 -8.47
C LYS A 77 -6.86 -0.01 -7.64
N GLU A 78 -6.36 0.06 -6.41
CA GLU A 78 -6.22 -1.10 -5.52
C GLU A 78 -7.58 -1.65 -5.06
N LEU A 79 -8.57 -0.77 -4.84
CA LEU A 79 -9.96 -1.16 -4.59
C LEU A 79 -10.60 -1.84 -5.80
N LYS A 80 -10.38 -1.31 -7.02
CA LYS A 80 -10.90 -1.93 -8.25
C LYS A 80 -10.32 -3.32 -8.48
N LYS A 81 -9.01 -3.49 -8.31
CA LYS A 81 -8.34 -4.79 -8.41
C LYS A 81 -8.93 -5.84 -7.48
N ARG A 82 -9.40 -5.40 -6.30
CA ARG A 82 -10.01 -6.27 -5.27
C ARG A 82 -11.54 -6.38 -5.38
N GLY A 83 -12.16 -5.74 -6.37
CA GLY A 83 -13.63 -5.72 -6.52
C GLY A 83 -14.36 -4.92 -5.44
N LEU A 84 -13.65 -4.15 -4.61
CA LEU A 84 -14.20 -3.38 -3.49
C LEU A 84 -14.60 -1.95 -3.87
N TYR A 85 -14.32 -1.54 -5.12
CA TYR A 85 -14.62 -0.21 -5.59
C TYR A 85 -16.11 -0.04 -5.86
N ARG A 86 -16.75 0.86 -5.11
CA ARG A 86 -18.15 1.24 -5.33
C ARG A 86 -18.26 2.69 -5.80
N LYS A 87 -19.01 2.94 -6.88
CA LYS A 87 -19.28 4.31 -7.34
C LYS A 87 -19.98 5.09 -6.23
N PHE A 88 -19.54 6.31 -5.98
CA PHE A 88 -20.21 7.20 -5.05
C PHE A 88 -21.47 7.73 -5.75
N HIS A 89 -22.64 7.20 -5.38
CA HIS A 89 -23.92 7.78 -5.77
C HIS A 89 -24.35 8.73 -4.66
N LYS A 90 -24.73 9.96 -5.01
CA LYS A 90 -25.16 11.00 -4.06
C LYS A 90 -26.47 10.63 -3.34
N ASP A 91 -27.25 9.70 -3.90
CA ASP A 91 -28.59 9.37 -3.45
C ASP A 91 -28.71 8.02 -2.72
N ILE A 92 -27.60 7.38 -2.33
CA ILE A 92 -27.65 6.08 -1.65
C ILE A 92 -28.34 6.25 -0.28
N LYS A 93 -29.48 5.59 -0.06
CA LYS A 93 -30.18 5.57 1.24
C LYS A 93 -29.54 4.51 2.15
N GLN A 94 -29.71 4.64 3.48
CA GLN A 94 -29.08 3.73 4.45
C GLN A 94 -29.48 2.25 4.21
N ASP A 95 -30.68 2.06 3.65
CA ASP A 95 -31.31 0.75 3.35
C ASP A 95 -30.58 -0.07 2.27
N ASP A 96 -29.87 0.57 1.32
CA ASP A 96 -29.12 -0.11 0.23
C ASP A 96 -27.84 -0.86 0.71
N TYR A 97 -27.60 -0.88 2.03
CA TYR A 97 -26.42 -1.48 2.67
C TYR A 97 -26.74 -2.69 3.57
N ILE A 98 -27.99 -3.17 3.54
CA ILE A 98 -28.46 -4.41 4.18
C ILE A 98 -28.53 -5.53 3.16
#